data_AF-U4V2T8-F1
#
_entry.id   AF-U4V2T8-F1
#
_cell.length_a   1.000
_cell.length_b   1.000
_cell.length_c   1.000
_cell.angle_alpha   90.00
_cell.angle_beta   90.00
_cell.angle_gamma   90.00
#
_symmetry.space_group_name_H-M   'P 1'
#
loop_
_entity.id
_entity.type
_entity.pdbx_description
1 polymer ?
#
loop_
_entity_poly.entity_id
_entity_poly.type
_entity_poly.pdbx_seq_one_letter_code
_entity_poly.pdbx_strand_id
1 'polypeptide(L)'
;MDTAMKIFLVAPPSLEHVLLEEVVELGFSSAEVVSGGVEFDGSWQDVWRANLCLRGATRVLVRMGGFRAMHLAQLDKRSRKFPWGDFLRTDVPIRVETTSRKSRIYHAGAATQRIERAINETAGVEISTEAELVLKVRIFDDFCTFSIDTSGPALHIRGHKKALNKAPMRETLASLFLRQLGYDGSQTVVDPMCGSGTFPIEAAEQAAGLFPGRSRSFAFEKLASFDQCKWDQLKQSAKPRQVLGRFFGFDRDMGAIRLSKDNANRAAVGDMIEYQHAAISDLEPPDAPAGIVIINPPYGGRIGERNMLFSLYGAMGQTLKTRFKGWKVGILTTDGGLAKATGLPFLPSLPPVPHGGKRVTLHRSDPL
;
A
#
# COMPACT_ATOMS: atom_id res chain seq x y z
N MET A 1 13.97 14.32 -25.42
CA MET A 1 14.02 12.84 -25.35
C MET A 1 14.08 12.52 -23.87
N ASP A 2 13.03 11.94 -23.30
CA ASP A 2 13.03 11.54 -21.89
C ASP A 2 13.97 10.35 -21.74
N THR A 3 15.13 10.57 -21.14
CA THR A 3 16.04 9.49 -20.76
C THR A 3 15.32 8.56 -19.79
N ALA A 4 15.40 7.25 -20.02
CA ALA A 4 14.81 6.27 -19.11
C ALA A 4 15.42 6.41 -17.71
N MET A 5 14.56 6.48 -16.69
CA MET A 5 14.95 6.62 -15.29
C MET A 5 14.57 5.36 -14.52
N LYS A 6 15.35 5.05 -13.48
CA LYS A 6 15.00 3.97 -12.54
C LYS A 6 13.89 4.41 -11.60
N ILE A 7 12.75 3.75 -11.68
CA ILE A 7 11.57 3.96 -10.85
C ILE A 7 11.49 2.81 -9.85
N PHE A 8 11.51 3.15 -8.56
CA PHE A 8 11.45 2.19 -7.47
C PHE A 8 10.13 2.30 -6.70
N LEU A 9 9.36 1.23 -6.73
CA LEU A 9 8.09 1.07 -6.05
C LEU A 9 8.34 0.41 -4.69
N VAL A 10 8.19 1.17 -3.61
CA VAL A 10 8.37 0.64 -2.26
C VAL A 10 7.26 -0.35 -1.97
N ALA A 11 7.58 -1.63 -1.75
CA ALA A 11 6.61 -2.64 -1.39
C ALA A 11 6.43 -2.71 0.13
N PRO A 12 5.25 -3.12 0.62
CA PRO A 12 5.15 -3.68 1.96
C PRO A 12 6.07 -4.92 2.06
N PRO A 13 6.83 -5.08 3.16
CA PRO A 13 7.75 -6.21 3.29
C PRO A 13 7.04 -7.55 3.13
N SER A 14 7.67 -8.47 2.39
CA SER A 14 7.15 -9.81 2.05
C SER A 14 6.02 -9.84 1.01
N LEU A 15 5.66 -8.70 0.42
CA LEU A 15 4.67 -8.61 -0.67
C LEU A 15 5.29 -8.09 -1.97
N GLU A 16 6.62 -8.11 -2.11
CA GLU A 16 7.33 -7.64 -3.30
C GLU A 16 6.89 -8.37 -4.58
N HIS A 17 6.77 -9.70 -4.53
CA HIS A 17 6.32 -10.48 -5.69
C HIS A 17 4.85 -10.22 -6.05
N VAL A 18 3.99 -10.01 -5.05
CA VAL A 18 2.57 -9.70 -5.27
C VAL A 18 2.43 -8.30 -5.88
N LEU A 19 3.27 -7.35 -5.47
CA LEU A 19 3.34 -6.04 -6.11
C LEU A 19 3.87 -6.16 -7.54
N LEU A 20 4.85 -7.01 -7.81
CA LEU A 20 5.37 -7.21 -9.16
C LEU A 20 4.28 -7.68 -10.12
N GLU A 21 3.42 -8.61 -9.70
CA GLU A 21 2.27 -9.07 -10.50
C GLU A 21 1.36 -7.89 -10.88
N GLU A 22 1.03 -7.00 -9.93
CA GLU A 22 0.25 -5.79 -10.20
C GLU A 22 0.94 -4.87 -11.23
N VAL A 23 2.25 -4.68 -11.07
CA VAL A 23 3.06 -3.81 -11.93
C VAL A 23 3.10 -4.33 -13.36
N VAL A 24 3.28 -5.64 -13.54
CA VAL A 24 3.29 -6.28 -14.86
C VAL A 24 1.91 -6.23 -15.52
N GLU A 25 0.84 -6.51 -14.78
CA GLU A 25 -0.54 -6.44 -15.30
C GLU A 25 -0.94 -5.03 -15.74
N LEU A 26 -0.43 -4.00 -15.06
CA LEU A 26 -0.63 -2.61 -15.45
C LEU A 26 0.29 -2.19 -16.62
N GLY A 27 1.08 -3.10 -17.19
CA GLY A 27 1.89 -2.83 -18.37
C GLY A 27 3.17 -2.05 -18.10
N PHE A 28 3.68 -2.02 -16.87
CA PHE A 28 5.04 -1.55 -16.59
C PHE A 28 6.02 -2.68 -16.92
N SER A 29 6.55 -2.68 -18.15
CA SER A 29 7.45 -3.73 -18.65
C SER A 29 8.79 -3.76 -17.93
N SER A 30 9.45 -4.93 -17.96
CA SER A 30 10.80 -5.13 -17.40
C SER A 30 10.92 -4.83 -15.89
N ALA A 31 9.81 -4.90 -15.16
CA ALA A 31 9.82 -4.76 -13.73
C ALA A 31 10.43 -5.99 -13.05
N GLU A 32 11.25 -5.77 -12.02
CA GLU A 32 11.91 -6.81 -11.26
C GLU A 32 11.77 -6.60 -9.75
N VAL A 33 11.73 -7.68 -8.98
CA VAL A 33 11.80 -7.61 -7.53
C VAL A 33 13.23 -7.25 -7.11
N VAL A 34 13.35 -6.22 -6.30
CA VAL A 34 14.59 -5.86 -5.62
C VAL A 34 14.35 -5.79 -4.11
N SER A 35 15.40 -5.60 -3.32
CA SER A 35 15.25 -5.52 -1.87
C SER A 35 14.31 -4.37 -1.46
N GLY A 36 13.17 -4.72 -0.84
CA GLY A 36 12.18 -3.78 -0.32
C GLY A 36 11.21 -3.20 -1.35
N GLY A 37 11.18 -3.73 -2.58
CA GLY A 37 10.27 -3.20 -3.60
C GLY A 37 10.40 -3.82 -4.98
N VAL A 38 9.80 -3.14 -5.95
CA VAL A 38 9.86 -3.46 -7.38
C VAL A 38 10.53 -2.31 -8.10
N GLU A 39 11.41 -2.60 -9.05
CA GLU A 39 12.10 -1.59 -9.87
C GLU A 39 11.83 -1.82 -11.35
N PHE A 40 11.70 -0.73 -12.11
CA PHE A 40 11.66 -0.77 -13.58
C PHE A 40 12.24 0.54 -14.14
N ASP A 41 12.61 0.54 -15.41
CA ASP A 41 13.04 1.72 -16.13
C ASP A 41 11.85 2.37 -16.87
N GLY A 42 11.68 3.68 -16.77
CA GLY A 42 10.54 4.38 -17.37
C GLY A 42 10.70 5.89 -17.47
N SER A 43 9.65 6.53 -17.99
CA SER A 43 9.56 7.98 -18.18
C SER A 43 8.89 8.69 -16.99
N TRP A 44 8.87 10.02 -16.99
CA TRP A 44 8.06 10.77 -16.01
C TRP A 44 6.56 10.48 -16.11
N GLN A 45 6.06 10.14 -17.30
CA GLN A 45 4.66 9.73 -17.47
C GLN A 45 4.40 8.40 -16.74
N ASP A 46 5.37 7.48 -16.75
CA ASP A 46 5.28 6.23 -15.98
C ASP A 46 5.30 6.48 -14.47
N VAL A 47 6.07 7.47 -14.00
CA VAL A 47 6.06 7.90 -12.59
C VAL A 47 4.67 8.40 -12.18
N TRP A 48 4.07 9.28 -12.99
CA TRP A 48 2.72 9.80 -12.71
C TRP A 48 1.68 8.67 -12.73
N ARG A 49 1.77 7.79 -13.73
CA ARG A 49 0.88 6.63 -13.89
C ARG A 49 1.02 5.64 -12.74
N ALA A 50 2.23 5.37 -12.28
CA ALA A 50 2.48 4.49 -11.14
C ALA A 50 1.83 5.04 -9.86
N ASN A 51 1.99 6.34 -9.60
CA ASN A 51 1.36 7.00 -8.45
C ASN A 51 -0.18 7.00 -8.53
N LEU A 52 -0.74 7.16 -9.74
CA LEU A 52 -2.17 7.19 -9.96
C LEU A 52 -2.82 5.80 -9.84
N CYS A 53 -2.19 4.78 -10.42
CA CYS A 53 -2.83 3.50 -10.72
C CYS A 53 -2.48 2.37 -9.76
N LEU A 54 -1.30 2.37 -9.13
CA LEU A 54 -0.88 1.26 -8.26
C LEU A 54 -1.64 1.28 -6.93
N ARG A 55 -2.23 0.15 -6.55
CA ARG A 55 -2.91 -0.04 -5.27
C ARG A 55 -1.97 -0.56 -4.21
N GLY A 56 -1.03 -1.44 -4.55
CA GLY A 56 -0.18 -2.15 -3.59
C GLY A 56 1.09 -1.42 -3.17
N ALA A 57 1.62 -0.52 -4.00
CA ALA A 57 2.84 0.22 -3.68
C ALA A 57 2.64 1.14 -2.47
N THR A 58 3.64 1.25 -1.60
CA THR A 58 3.61 2.19 -0.47
C THR A 58 4.00 3.60 -0.92
N ARG A 59 4.97 3.71 -1.84
CA ARG A 59 5.49 4.94 -2.45
C ARG A 59 6.11 4.64 -3.81
N VAL A 60 6.18 5.66 -4.66
CA VAL A 60 6.95 5.67 -5.91
C VAL A 60 8.13 6.62 -5.74
N LEU A 61 9.34 6.11 -5.90
CA LEU A 61 10.58 6.89 -5.85
C LEU A 61 11.25 6.89 -7.22
N VAL A 62 11.82 8.02 -7.62
CA VAL A 62 12.72 8.08 -8.79
C VAL A 62 14.15 8.08 -8.28
N ARG A 63 14.95 7.09 -8.71
CA ARG A 63 16.37 7.00 -8.35
C ARG A 63 17.16 7.93 -9.24
N MET A 64 17.65 9.02 -8.67
CA MET A 64 18.43 10.04 -9.38
C MET A 64 19.89 9.62 -9.58
N GLY A 65 20.35 8.66 -8.78
CA GLY A 65 21.70 8.13 -8.85
C GLY A 65 22.28 7.87 -7.46
N GLY A 66 23.58 7.65 -7.40
CA GLY A 66 24.25 7.34 -6.16
C GLY A 66 25.74 7.14 -6.31
N PHE A 67 26.43 7.03 -5.19
CA PHE A 67 27.87 6.80 -5.14
C PHE A 67 28.28 6.13 -3.83
N ARG A 68 29.43 5.47 -3.83
CA ARG A 68 30.03 4.97 -2.59
C ARG A 68 30.52 6.11 -1.69
N ALA A 69 30.32 6.01 -0.39
CA ALA A 69 30.87 6.94 0.59
C ALA A 69 31.16 6.20 1.92
N MET A 70 32.43 6.14 2.29
CA MET A 70 32.90 5.44 3.49
C MET A 70 32.97 6.37 4.73
N HIS A 71 32.99 7.69 4.51
CA HIS A 71 33.06 8.69 5.58
C HIS A 71 32.38 10.01 5.17
N LEU A 72 32.01 10.83 6.16
CA LEU A 72 31.19 12.04 5.95
C LEU A 72 31.84 13.07 5.00
N ALA A 73 33.17 13.24 5.04
CA ALA A 73 33.86 14.15 4.12
C ALA A 73 33.76 13.71 2.65
N GLN A 74 33.75 12.39 2.37
CA GLN A 74 33.55 11.87 1.03
C GLN A 74 32.10 12.06 0.57
N LEU A 75 31.14 11.83 1.49
CA LEU A 75 29.72 12.07 1.23
C LEU A 75 29.48 13.54 0.87
N ASP A 76 30.00 14.49 1.65
CA ASP A 76 29.91 15.92 1.38
C ASP A 76 30.49 16.28 0.00
N LYS A 77 31.77 15.92 -0.24
CA LYS A 77 32.46 16.22 -1.50
C LYS A 77 31.74 15.67 -2.74
N ARG A 78 31.19 14.45 -2.66
CA ARG A 78 30.47 13.82 -3.77
C ARG A 78 29.05 14.37 -3.93
N SER A 79 28.37 14.72 -2.83
CA SER A 79 27.06 15.36 -2.88
C SER A 79 27.14 16.73 -3.57
N ARG A 80 28.20 17.51 -3.31
CA ARG A 80 28.44 18.81 -3.99
C ARG A 80 28.63 18.70 -5.51
N LYS A 81 29.13 17.56 -5.98
CA LYS A 81 29.35 17.28 -7.42
C LYS A 81 28.16 16.62 -8.09
N PHE A 82 27.15 16.21 -7.34
CA PHE A 82 25.97 15.58 -7.90
C PHE A 82 25.14 16.62 -8.68
N PRO A 83 24.59 16.28 -9.85
CA PRO A 83 23.91 17.25 -10.71
C PRO A 83 22.47 17.51 -10.23
N TRP A 84 22.33 18.17 -9.07
CA TRP A 84 21.02 18.43 -8.47
C TRP A 84 20.06 19.23 -9.37
N GLY A 85 20.61 20.15 -10.17
CA GLY A 85 19.83 21.01 -11.08
C GLY A 85 19.09 20.26 -12.18
N ASP A 86 19.46 19.01 -12.47
CA ASP A 86 18.75 18.16 -13.43
C ASP A 86 17.39 17.69 -12.89
N PHE A 87 17.20 17.74 -11.57
CA PHE A 87 16.04 17.16 -10.88
C PHE A 87 15.28 18.16 -10.00
N LEU A 88 15.98 19.09 -9.35
CA LEU A 88 15.44 19.98 -8.34
C LEU A 88 15.27 21.40 -8.89
N ARG A 89 14.18 22.06 -8.49
CA ARG A 89 13.97 23.48 -8.78
C ARG A 89 14.44 24.33 -7.60
N THR A 90 15.00 25.50 -7.89
CA THR A 90 15.48 26.43 -6.86
C THR A 90 14.35 27.13 -6.10
N ASP A 91 13.16 27.22 -6.69
CA ASP A 91 11.97 27.84 -6.10
C ASP A 91 11.11 26.88 -5.26
N VAL A 92 11.54 25.62 -5.12
CA VAL A 92 10.80 24.59 -4.37
C VAL A 92 11.68 24.09 -3.22
N PRO A 93 11.29 24.33 -1.94
CA PRO A 93 12.04 23.81 -0.81
C PRO A 93 11.93 22.28 -0.74
N ILE A 94 12.97 21.64 -0.21
CA ILE A 94 12.99 20.19 0.01
C ILE A 94 13.34 19.84 1.45
N ARG A 95 12.97 18.63 1.88
CA ARG A 95 13.50 18.02 3.10
C ARG A 95 14.36 16.80 2.75
N VAL A 96 15.39 16.52 3.54
CA VAL A 96 16.27 15.36 3.33
C VAL A 96 16.05 14.32 4.43
N GLU A 97 15.66 13.11 4.03
CA GLU A 97 15.52 11.98 4.95
C GLU A 97 16.56 10.91 4.65
N THR A 98 17.48 10.71 5.59
CA THR A 98 18.55 9.72 5.45
C THR A 98 18.30 8.49 6.30
N THR A 99 18.51 7.32 5.70
CA THR A 99 18.64 6.05 6.40
C THR A 99 20.03 5.48 6.14
N SER A 100 20.65 4.93 7.19
CA SER A 100 21.91 4.21 7.05
C SER A 100 21.85 2.84 7.74
N ARG A 101 22.28 1.81 7.01
CA ARG A 101 22.34 0.42 7.47
C ARG A 101 23.57 -0.26 6.88
N LYS A 102 24.21 -1.16 7.64
CA LYS A 102 25.38 -1.94 7.18
C LYS A 102 26.45 -1.07 6.48
N SER A 103 26.73 0.11 7.02
CA SER A 103 27.65 1.08 6.40
C SER A 103 28.48 1.77 7.45
N ARG A 104 29.67 2.24 7.07
CA ARG A 104 30.61 2.96 7.94
C ARG A 104 30.07 4.31 8.39
N ILE A 105 29.30 4.99 7.54
CA ILE A 105 28.54 6.19 7.92
C ILE A 105 27.27 5.75 8.66
N TYR A 106 27.35 5.51 9.97
CA TYR A 106 26.20 5.02 10.76
C TYR A 106 25.29 6.14 11.28
N HIS A 107 25.81 7.36 11.40
CA HIS A 107 25.06 8.55 11.88
C HIS A 107 24.22 9.17 10.76
N ALA A 108 22.97 8.73 10.63
CA ALA A 108 22.05 9.22 9.59
C ALA A 108 21.81 10.74 9.67
N GLY A 109 21.67 11.31 10.87
CA GLY A 109 21.49 12.76 11.04
C GLY A 109 22.71 13.57 10.57
N ALA A 110 23.93 13.10 10.85
CA ALA A 110 25.15 13.73 10.36
C ALA A 110 25.24 13.64 8.83
N ALA A 111 24.82 12.52 8.23
CA ALA A 111 24.76 12.37 6.78
C ALA A 111 23.74 13.35 6.15
N THR A 112 22.54 13.46 6.72
CA THR A 112 21.52 14.43 6.32
C THR A 112 22.09 15.85 6.30
N GLN A 113 22.71 16.31 7.39
CA GLN A 113 23.29 17.66 7.48
C GLN A 113 24.34 17.94 6.39
N ARG A 114 25.19 16.94 6.05
CA ARG A 114 26.19 17.11 4.97
C ARG A 114 25.53 17.24 3.59
N ILE A 115 24.48 16.48 3.35
CA ILE A 115 23.76 16.48 2.07
C ILE A 115 22.96 17.77 1.92
N GLU A 116 22.24 18.18 2.95
CA GLU A 116 21.49 19.45 2.99
C GLU A 116 22.40 20.64 2.71
N ARG A 117 23.54 20.72 3.40
CA ARG A 117 24.52 21.78 3.17
C ARG A 117 25.06 21.76 1.75
N ALA A 118 25.37 20.58 1.20
CA ALA A 118 25.86 20.46 -0.16
C ALA A 118 24.83 20.94 -1.19
N ILE A 119 23.57 20.55 -1.03
CA ILE A 119 22.47 20.96 -1.92
C ILE A 119 22.26 22.48 -1.86
N ASN A 120 22.19 23.04 -0.65
CA ASN A 120 21.97 24.48 -0.48
C ASN A 120 23.10 25.31 -1.11
N GLU A 121 24.36 24.93 -0.85
CA GLU A 121 25.51 25.71 -1.32
C GLU A 121 25.82 25.53 -2.82
N THR A 122 25.47 24.40 -3.45
CA THR A 122 25.80 24.16 -4.87
C THR A 122 24.62 24.26 -5.83
N ALA A 123 23.39 24.01 -5.35
CA ALA A 123 22.19 24.08 -6.17
C ALA A 123 21.29 25.27 -5.80
N GLY A 124 21.53 25.94 -4.67
CA GLY A 124 20.71 27.08 -4.23
C GLY A 124 19.29 26.70 -3.81
N VAL A 125 19.04 25.41 -3.56
CA VAL A 125 17.73 24.91 -3.14
C VAL A 125 17.56 25.12 -1.63
N GLU A 126 16.40 25.62 -1.23
CA GLU A 126 16.05 25.79 0.18
C GLU A 126 15.81 24.43 0.86
N ILE A 127 16.37 24.27 2.07
CA ILE A 127 16.14 23.09 2.92
C ILE A 127 15.15 23.47 4.01
N SER A 128 14.02 22.77 4.08
CA SER A 128 12.98 23.00 5.08
C SER A 128 12.41 21.68 5.59
N THR A 129 12.26 21.54 6.91
CA THR A 129 11.67 20.34 7.53
C THR A 129 10.20 20.14 7.16
N GLU A 130 9.52 21.23 6.79
CA GLU A 130 8.10 21.25 6.41
C GLU A 130 7.87 21.03 4.91
N ALA A 131 8.93 20.95 4.11
CA ALA A 131 8.81 20.80 2.67
C ALA A 131 8.07 19.51 2.26
N GLU A 132 7.13 19.63 1.32
CA GLU A 132 6.36 18.47 0.81
C GLU A 132 7.25 17.51 0.00
N LEU A 133 8.22 18.06 -0.73
CA LEU A 133 9.12 17.29 -1.57
C LEU A 133 10.27 16.71 -0.73
N VAL A 134 10.44 15.39 -0.79
CA VAL A 134 11.40 14.68 0.07
C VAL A 134 12.49 14.01 -0.75
N LEU A 135 13.74 14.40 -0.50
CA LEU A 135 14.90 13.64 -0.92
C LEU A 135 15.12 12.47 0.05
N LYS A 136 14.87 11.25 -0.42
CA LYS A 136 15.19 10.02 0.30
C LYS A 136 16.63 9.63 0.00
N VAL A 137 17.42 9.52 1.06
CA VAL A 137 18.81 9.08 1.01
C VAL A 137 18.91 7.71 1.69
N ARG A 138 19.37 6.71 0.95
CA ARG A 138 19.63 5.38 1.49
C ARG A 138 21.10 5.06 1.40
N ILE A 139 21.76 4.92 2.54
CA ILE A 139 23.15 4.46 2.65
C ILE A 139 23.12 3.00 3.09
N PHE A 140 23.56 2.11 2.19
CA PHE A 140 23.60 0.68 2.46
C PHE A 140 24.84 0.07 1.85
N ASP A 141 25.58 -0.72 2.63
CA ASP A 141 26.85 -1.31 2.20
C ASP A 141 27.78 -0.27 1.58
N ASP A 142 27.92 0.87 2.28
CA ASP A 142 28.68 2.05 1.89
C ASP A 142 28.23 2.71 0.57
N PHE A 143 27.14 2.27 -0.06
CA PHE A 143 26.57 2.88 -1.25
C PHE A 143 25.42 3.83 -0.88
N CYS A 144 25.59 5.11 -1.18
CA CYS A 144 24.60 6.16 -1.01
C CYS A 144 23.74 6.27 -2.27
N THR A 145 22.43 6.03 -2.15
CA THR A 145 21.45 6.23 -3.23
C THR A 145 20.60 7.45 -2.92
N PHE A 146 20.46 8.35 -3.89
CA PHE A 146 19.56 9.48 -3.86
C PHE A 146 18.30 9.17 -4.64
N SER A 147 17.15 9.35 -4.01
CA SER A 147 15.85 9.16 -4.65
C SER A 147 14.91 10.29 -4.28
N ILE A 148 14.13 10.77 -5.24
CA ILE A 148 13.08 11.75 -4.97
C ILE A 148 11.76 11.04 -4.72
N ASP A 149 11.07 11.38 -3.62
CA ASP A 149 9.74 10.86 -3.31
C ASP A 149 8.69 11.57 -4.16
N THR A 150 8.09 10.83 -5.08
CA THR A 150 7.11 11.38 -6.03
C THR A 150 5.68 11.29 -5.51
N SER A 151 5.45 10.52 -4.44
CA SER A 151 4.10 10.26 -3.90
C SER A 151 3.65 11.28 -2.87
N GLY A 152 4.55 11.87 -2.08
CA GLY A 152 4.20 12.77 -0.98
C GLY A 152 3.71 12.01 0.26
N PRO A 153 2.44 12.05 0.67
CA PRO A 153 1.91 11.09 1.65
C PRO A 153 1.99 9.64 1.14
N ALA A 154 2.03 8.64 2.03
CA ALA A 154 2.08 7.24 1.60
C ALA A 154 0.82 6.85 0.81
N LEU A 155 0.95 5.96 -0.19
CA LEU A 155 -0.11 5.70 -1.18
C LEU A 155 -1.38 5.08 -0.58
N HIS A 156 -1.30 4.36 0.54
CA HIS A 156 -2.49 3.85 1.24
C HIS A 156 -3.48 4.96 1.64
N ILE A 157 -3.01 6.20 1.82
CA ILE A 157 -3.88 7.35 2.08
C ILE A 157 -4.56 7.78 0.77
N ARG A 158 -5.65 7.13 0.36
CA ARG A 158 -6.30 7.39 -0.94
C ARG A 158 -6.91 8.79 -1.12
N GLY A 159 -7.11 9.53 -0.02
CA GLY A 159 -7.65 10.89 0.01
C GLY A 159 -9.16 10.97 0.27
N HIS A 160 -9.92 9.92 -0.03
CA HIS A 160 -11.36 9.87 0.21
C HIS A 160 -11.76 9.16 1.52
N LYS A 161 -10.89 8.37 2.16
CA LYS A 161 -11.19 7.67 3.41
C LYS A 161 -10.71 8.48 4.62
N LYS A 162 -11.64 9.17 5.30
CA LYS A 162 -11.32 10.05 6.45
C LYS A 162 -11.70 9.45 7.80
N ALA A 163 -12.68 8.55 7.87
CA ALA A 163 -13.13 7.97 9.14
C ALA A 163 -12.33 6.70 9.43
N LEU A 164 -11.54 6.72 10.50
CA LEU A 164 -10.69 5.60 10.92
C LEU A 164 -11.24 4.98 12.20
N ASN A 165 -11.32 3.65 12.25
CA ASN A 165 -11.55 2.91 13.49
C ASN A 165 -10.24 2.76 14.29
N LYS A 166 -10.25 2.01 15.39
CA LYS A 166 -9.01 1.65 16.09
C LYS A 166 -8.21 0.66 15.21
N ALA A 167 -7.08 1.11 14.67
CA ALA A 167 -6.13 0.33 13.86
C ALA A 167 -6.72 -0.28 12.57
N PRO A 168 -7.11 0.54 11.58
CA PRO A 168 -7.65 0.05 10.31
C PRO A 168 -6.59 -0.69 9.48
N MET A 169 -7.04 -1.70 8.73
CA MET A 169 -6.22 -2.29 7.67
C MET A 169 -5.83 -1.20 6.66
N ARG A 170 -4.54 -1.15 6.31
CA ARG A 170 -4.05 -0.24 5.26
C ARG A 170 -4.55 -0.70 3.91
N GLU A 171 -4.95 0.26 3.09
CA GLU A 171 -5.54 0.08 1.77
C GLU A 171 -4.59 -0.68 0.83
N THR A 172 -3.30 -0.35 0.86
CA THR A 172 -2.27 -1.06 0.08
C THR A 172 -2.15 -2.53 0.46
N LEU A 173 -2.23 -2.84 1.76
CA LEU A 173 -2.21 -4.23 2.25
C LEU A 173 -3.49 -4.96 1.88
N ALA A 174 -4.65 -4.30 2.02
CA ALA A 174 -5.93 -4.89 1.68
C ALA A 174 -5.99 -5.31 0.21
N SER A 175 -5.56 -4.44 -0.70
CA SER A 175 -5.51 -4.75 -2.14
C SER A 175 -4.55 -5.91 -2.45
N LEU A 176 -3.36 -5.95 -1.83
CA LEU A 176 -2.41 -7.04 -2.04
C LEU A 176 -2.89 -8.37 -1.44
N PHE A 177 -3.59 -8.36 -0.31
CA PHE A 177 -4.18 -9.57 0.27
C PHE A 177 -5.34 -10.11 -0.58
N LEU A 178 -6.18 -9.23 -1.15
CA LEU A 178 -7.18 -9.62 -2.14
C LEU A 178 -6.53 -10.29 -3.36
N ARG A 179 -5.44 -9.72 -3.87
CA ARG A 179 -4.65 -10.32 -4.96
C ARG A 179 -4.06 -11.69 -4.59
N GLN A 180 -3.57 -11.89 -3.36
CA GLN A 180 -3.10 -13.20 -2.89
C GLN A 180 -4.22 -14.27 -2.80
N LEU A 181 -5.49 -13.85 -2.74
CA LEU A 181 -6.67 -14.70 -2.87
C LEU A 181 -7.13 -14.84 -4.34
N GLY A 182 -6.41 -14.25 -5.29
CA GLY A 182 -6.70 -14.30 -6.73
C GLY A 182 -7.84 -13.38 -7.15
N TYR A 183 -8.09 -12.30 -6.40
CA TYR A 183 -9.08 -11.30 -6.79
C TYR A 183 -8.62 -10.51 -8.02
N ASP A 184 -9.42 -10.55 -9.10
CA ASP A 184 -9.11 -9.87 -10.37
C ASP A 184 -10.04 -8.67 -10.65
N GLY A 185 -11.04 -8.44 -9.80
CA GLY A 185 -12.07 -7.41 -10.01
C GLY A 185 -13.43 -7.98 -10.40
N SER A 186 -13.53 -9.26 -10.75
CA SER A 186 -14.77 -9.89 -11.21
C SER A 186 -15.53 -10.62 -10.10
N GLN A 187 -14.85 -11.11 -9.06
CA GLN A 187 -15.47 -11.97 -8.05
C GLN A 187 -16.26 -11.18 -6.99
N THR A 188 -17.24 -11.84 -6.37
CA THR A 188 -17.91 -11.37 -5.17
C THR A 188 -16.92 -11.32 -3.99
N VAL A 189 -16.95 -10.27 -3.17
CA VAL A 189 -16.13 -10.15 -1.95
C VAL A 189 -17.01 -9.91 -0.74
N VAL A 190 -16.80 -10.71 0.31
CA VAL A 190 -17.49 -10.62 1.58
C VAL A 190 -16.46 -10.39 2.69
N ASP A 191 -16.65 -9.33 3.48
CA ASP A 191 -15.92 -9.09 4.72
C ASP A 191 -16.85 -9.19 5.94
N PRO A 192 -16.90 -10.37 6.60
CA PRO A 192 -17.68 -10.64 7.81
C PRO A 192 -17.40 -9.77 9.04
N MET A 193 -16.28 -9.05 9.08
CA MET A 193 -15.87 -8.20 10.22
C MET A 193 -15.22 -6.92 9.72
N CYS A 194 -15.97 -6.17 8.93
CA CYS A 194 -15.45 -5.17 8.01
C CYS A 194 -14.87 -3.92 8.68
N GLY A 195 -15.23 -3.61 9.93
CA GLY A 195 -14.68 -2.51 10.69
C GLY A 195 -14.84 -1.14 10.00
N SER A 196 -13.83 -0.72 9.24
CA SER A 196 -13.87 0.54 8.48
C SER A 196 -14.18 0.37 6.99
N GLY A 197 -14.48 -0.85 6.56
CA GLY A 197 -14.88 -1.19 5.20
C GLY A 197 -13.73 -1.31 4.21
N THR A 198 -12.47 -1.44 4.67
CA THR A 198 -11.30 -1.40 3.77
C THR A 198 -11.37 -2.45 2.65
N PHE A 199 -11.68 -3.71 2.95
CA PHE A 199 -11.69 -4.77 1.93
C PHE A 199 -12.82 -4.58 0.92
N PRO A 200 -14.10 -4.39 1.31
CA PRO A 200 -15.16 -4.12 0.35
C PRO A 200 -14.90 -2.88 -0.51
N ILE A 201 -14.34 -1.81 0.06
CA ILE A 201 -14.05 -0.57 -0.68
C ILE A 201 -12.95 -0.80 -1.72
N GLU A 202 -11.78 -1.36 -1.34
CA GLU A 202 -10.70 -1.60 -2.31
C GLU A 202 -11.12 -2.59 -3.40
N ALA A 203 -11.95 -3.59 -3.06
CA ALA A 203 -12.53 -4.51 -4.04
C ALA A 203 -13.46 -3.80 -5.02
N ALA A 204 -14.44 -3.05 -4.52
CA ALA A 204 -15.40 -2.32 -5.35
C ALA A 204 -14.71 -1.32 -6.29
N GLU A 205 -13.71 -0.59 -5.80
CA GLU A 205 -12.93 0.33 -6.62
C GLU A 205 -12.18 -0.38 -7.76
N GLN A 206 -11.58 -1.54 -7.48
CA GLN A 206 -10.87 -2.33 -8.49
C GLN A 206 -11.84 -2.86 -9.55
N ALA A 207 -13.00 -3.37 -9.12
CA ALA A 207 -14.04 -3.83 -10.03
C ALA A 207 -14.59 -2.71 -10.93
N ALA A 208 -14.79 -1.52 -10.38
CA ALA A 208 -15.28 -0.36 -11.12
C ALA A 208 -14.23 0.28 -12.06
N GLY A 209 -12.96 -0.15 -11.97
CA GLY A 209 -11.87 0.42 -12.76
C GLY A 209 -11.44 1.82 -12.30
N LEU A 210 -11.70 2.18 -11.05
CA LEU A 210 -11.35 3.49 -10.49
C LEU A 210 -9.88 3.53 -10.10
N PHE A 211 -9.16 4.60 -10.43
CA PHE A 211 -7.78 4.75 -9.97
C PHE A 211 -7.71 5.01 -8.45
N PRO A 212 -6.83 4.30 -7.70
CA PRO A 212 -6.66 4.52 -6.25
C PRO A 212 -6.16 5.93 -5.93
N GLY A 213 -5.40 6.55 -6.85
CA GLY A 213 -4.84 7.89 -6.70
C GLY A 213 -5.76 9.05 -7.06
N ARG A 214 -7.01 8.80 -7.48
CA ARG A 214 -7.89 9.82 -8.10
C ARG A 214 -8.32 10.98 -7.20
N SER A 215 -8.26 10.81 -5.88
CA SER A 215 -8.79 11.77 -4.89
C SER A 215 -7.70 12.44 -4.05
N ARG A 216 -6.46 12.45 -4.52
CA ARG A 216 -5.29 12.99 -3.79
C ARG A 216 -4.33 13.72 -4.73
N SER A 217 -3.50 14.56 -4.14
CA SER A 217 -2.33 15.16 -4.81
C SER A 217 -1.07 14.32 -4.59
N PHE A 218 -0.05 14.61 -5.39
CA PHE A 218 1.24 13.96 -5.36
C PHE A 218 2.40 14.95 -5.33
N ALA A 219 3.52 14.54 -4.72
CA ALA A 219 4.71 15.40 -4.63
C ALA A 219 5.35 15.68 -6.00
N PHE A 220 5.19 14.79 -6.99
CA PHE A 220 5.71 15.05 -8.33
C PHE A 220 5.12 16.30 -8.99
N GLU A 221 3.94 16.78 -8.55
CA GLU A 221 3.30 17.98 -9.10
C GLU A 221 4.14 19.25 -8.85
N LYS A 222 5.14 19.17 -7.95
CA LYS A 222 6.10 20.25 -7.65
C LYS A 222 7.42 20.13 -8.41
N LEU A 223 7.63 19.04 -9.18
CA LEU A 223 8.90 18.80 -9.87
C LEU A 223 9.01 19.57 -11.18
N ALA A 224 10.24 19.82 -11.62
CA ALA A 224 10.52 20.50 -12.89
C ALA A 224 9.91 19.79 -14.11
N SER A 225 9.75 18.47 -14.02
CA SER A 225 9.22 17.61 -15.08
C SER A 225 7.70 17.64 -15.23
N PHE A 226 6.97 18.21 -14.28
CA PHE A 226 5.51 18.12 -14.23
C PHE A 226 4.83 18.90 -15.36
N ASP A 227 3.92 18.21 -16.06
CA ASP A 227 3.09 18.77 -17.13
C ASP A 227 1.61 18.61 -16.74
N GLN A 228 0.97 19.73 -16.42
CA GLN A 228 -0.43 19.75 -15.96
C GLN A 228 -1.39 19.18 -17.01
N CYS A 229 -1.18 19.47 -18.30
CA CYS A 229 -2.07 19.04 -19.37
C CYS A 229 -2.03 17.51 -19.53
N LYS A 230 -0.83 16.93 -19.57
CA LYS A 230 -0.65 15.46 -19.63
C LYS A 230 -1.19 14.78 -18.38
N TRP A 231 -1.03 15.40 -17.21
CA TRP A 231 -1.59 14.86 -15.97
C TRP A 231 -3.11 14.81 -15.97
N ASP A 232 -3.77 15.87 -16.44
CA ASP A 232 -5.22 15.90 -16.54
C ASP A 232 -5.75 14.85 -17.54
N GLN A 233 -5.07 14.67 -18.67
CA GLN A 233 -5.37 13.59 -19.61
C GLN A 233 -5.22 12.21 -18.96
N LEU A 234 -4.15 12.00 -18.19
CA LEU A 234 -3.89 10.73 -17.51
C LEU A 234 -4.98 10.42 -16.46
N LYS A 235 -5.43 11.41 -15.67
CA LYS A 235 -6.55 11.24 -14.73
C LYS A 235 -7.87 10.90 -15.44
N GLN A 236 -8.09 11.46 -16.62
CA GLN A 236 -9.29 11.20 -17.43
C GLN A 236 -9.23 9.86 -18.19
N SER A 237 -8.07 9.20 -18.23
CA SER A 237 -7.90 7.91 -18.93
C SER A 237 -8.57 6.72 -18.22
N ALA A 238 -9.12 6.92 -17.02
CA ALA A 238 -9.86 5.90 -16.30
C ALA A 238 -11.04 5.41 -17.14
N LYS A 239 -11.13 4.09 -17.34
CA LYS A 239 -12.23 3.46 -18.08
C LYS A 239 -13.15 2.77 -17.09
N PRO A 240 -14.37 3.30 -16.85
CA PRO A 240 -15.37 2.61 -16.06
C PRO A 240 -15.58 1.19 -16.59
N ARG A 241 -15.64 0.22 -15.70
CA ARG A 241 -15.89 -1.17 -16.04
C ARG A 241 -17.27 -1.58 -15.57
N GLN A 242 -17.88 -2.53 -16.27
CA GLN A 242 -19.06 -3.20 -15.77
C GLN A 242 -18.66 -4.02 -14.55
N VAL A 243 -19.29 -3.72 -13.42
CA VAL A 243 -19.07 -4.43 -12.17
C VAL A 243 -19.88 -5.72 -12.21
N LEU A 244 -19.19 -6.87 -12.20
CA LEU A 244 -19.81 -8.20 -12.23
C LEU A 244 -19.98 -8.78 -10.81
N GLY A 245 -19.01 -8.53 -9.94
CA GLY A 245 -19.03 -9.00 -8.55
C GLY A 245 -19.95 -8.17 -7.66
N ARG A 246 -20.37 -8.75 -6.54
CA ARG A 246 -21.08 -8.05 -5.46
C ARG A 246 -20.15 -7.86 -4.25
N PHE A 247 -20.37 -6.81 -3.46
CA PHE A 247 -19.50 -6.48 -2.34
C PHE A 247 -20.32 -6.39 -1.05
N PHE A 248 -19.88 -7.08 0.00
CA PHE A 248 -20.59 -7.13 1.26
C PHE A 248 -19.67 -6.86 2.44
N GLY A 249 -20.14 -6.05 3.39
CA GLY A 249 -19.46 -5.79 4.65
C GLY A 249 -20.40 -6.02 5.83
N PHE A 250 -19.98 -6.88 6.76
CA PHE A 250 -20.70 -7.17 7.98
C PHE A 250 -19.86 -6.76 9.18
N ASP A 251 -20.51 -6.32 10.25
CA ASP A 251 -19.86 -6.09 11.52
C ASP A 251 -20.90 -6.19 12.63
N ARG A 252 -20.49 -6.63 13.82
CA ARG A 252 -21.35 -6.66 15.00
C ARG A 252 -21.50 -5.29 15.65
N ASP A 253 -20.65 -4.34 15.30
CA ASP A 253 -20.68 -2.96 15.78
C ASP A 253 -21.42 -2.06 14.77
N MET A 254 -22.56 -1.51 15.17
CA MET A 254 -23.31 -0.53 14.37
C MET A 254 -22.48 0.73 14.04
N GLY A 255 -21.56 1.13 14.91
CA GLY A 255 -20.64 2.23 14.67
C GLY A 255 -19.68 1.93 13.51
N ALA A 256 -19.16 0.71 13.44
CA ALA A 256 -18.33 0.24 12.34
C ALA A 256 -19.09 0.23 11.00
N ILE A 257 -20.34 -0.23 11.00
CA ILE A 257 -21.21 -0.20 9.81
C ILE A 257 -21.45 1.23 9.30
N ARG A 258 -21.79 2.17 10.20
CA ARG A 258 -21.97 3.58 9.83
C ARG A 258 -20.68 4.16 9.23
N LEU A 259 -19.55 3.90 9.88
CA LEU A 259 -18.23 4.37 9.44
C LEU A 259 -17.83 3.80 8.07
N SER A 260 -18.14 2.52 7.82
CA SER A 260 -17.90 1.86 6.54
C SER A 260 -18.74 2.46 5.41
N LYS A 261 -20.04 2.69 5.66
CA LYS A 261 -20.93 3.38 4.71
C LYS A 261 -20.42 4.78 4.37
N ASP A 262 -20.04 5.57 5.37
CA ASP A 262 -19.49 6.92 5.15
C ASP A 262 -18.21 6.90 4.30
N ASN A 263 -17.32 5.94 4.54
CA ASN A 263 -16.10 5.78 3.77
C ASN A 263 -16.37 5.36 2.33
N ALA A 264 -17.28 4.40 2.11
CA ALA A 264 -17.68 3.94 0.78
C ALA A 264 -18.34 5.07 -0.03
N ASN A 265 -19.19 5.89 0.61
CA ASN A 265 -19.81 7.05 -0.02
C ASN A 265 -18.75 8.09 -0.45
N ARG A 266 -17.77 8.40 0.40
CA ARG A 266 -16.67 9.30 0.02
C ARG A 266 -15.81 8.74 -1.11
N ALA A 267 -15.65 7.42 -1.17
CA ALA A 267 -14.96 6.72 -2.25
C ALA A 267 -15.81 6.60 -3.53
N ALA A 268 -17.06 7.08 -3.54
CA ALA A 268 -18.00 6.97 -4.65
C ALA A 268 -18.29 5.51 -5.08
N VAL A 269 -18.27 4.58 -4.12
CA VAL A 269 -18.62 3.16 -4.31
C VAL A 269 -19.69 2.68 -3.31
N GLY A 270 -20.34 3.60 -2.60
CA GLY A 270 -21.36 3.30 -1.58
C GLY A 270 -22.50 2.43 -2.13
N ASP A 271 -23.02 2.78 -3.30
CA ASP A 271 -24.11 2.05 -3.96
C ASP A 271 -23.71 0.65 -4.47
N MET A 272 -22.40 0.34 -4.49
CA MET A 272 -21.88 -0.95 -4.91
C MET A 272 -21.74 -1.94 -3.74
N ILE A 273 -21.80 -1.46 -2.49
CA ILE A 273 -21.46 -2.25 -1.31
C ILE A 273 -22.66 -2.37 -0.38
N GLU A 274 -23.05 -3.61 -0.10
CA GLU A 274 -24.12 -3.91 0.85
C GLU A 274 -23.54 -4.10 2.26
N TYR A 275 -23.90 -3.19 3.17
CA TYR A 275 -23.45 -3.26 4.56
C TYR A 275 -24.58 -3.66 5.50
N GLN A 276 -24.35 -4.69 6.30
CA GLN A 276 -25.33 -5.22 7.25
C GLN A 276 -24.75 -5.35 8.67
N HIS A 277 -25.59 -5.09 9.68
CA HIS A 277 -25.22 -5.30 11.07
C HIS A 277 -25.53 -6.74 11.47
N ALA A 278 -24.47 -7.53 11.63
CA ALA A 278 -24.60 -8.94 11.95
C ALA A 278 -23.31 -9.46 12.61
N ALA A 279 -23.46 -10.42 13.52
CA ALA A 279 -22.34 -11.19 14.02
C ALA A 279 -21.98 -12.31 13.04
N ILE A 280 -20.71 -12.68 12.96
CA ILE A 280 -20.22 -13.74 12.07
C ILE A 280 -20.89 -15.10 12.32
N SER A 281 -21.36 -15.38 13.55
CA SER A 281 -22.09 -16.61 13.87
C SER A 281 -23.44 -16.72 13.13
N ASP A 282 -24.02 -15.58 12.77
CA ASP A 282 -25.39 -15.48 12.27
C ASP A 282 -25.42 -15.24 10.76
N LEU A 283 -24.24 -15.16 10.11
CA LEU A 283 -24.14 -14.89 8.69
C LEU A 283 -24.60 -16.09 7.85
N GLU A 284 -25.37 -15.77 6.82
CA GLU A 284 -25.64 -16.61 5.66
C GLU A 284 -24.85 -16.08 4.46
N PRO A 285 -24.43 -16.92 3.50
CA PRO A 285 -23.81 -16.45 2.28
C PRO A 285 -24.80 -15.56 1.52
N PRO A 286 -24.32 -14.46 0.91
CA PRO A 286 -25.19 -13.63 0.09
C PRO A 286 -25.68 -14.41 -1.13
N ASP A 287 -26.84 -14.01 -1.67
CA ASP A 287 -27.37 -14.52 -2.94
C ASP A 287 -26.53 -14.01 -4.12
N ALA A 288 -25.34 -14.60 -4.28
CA ALA A 288 -24.34 -14.25 -5.27
C ALA A 288 -23.45 -15.47 -5.56
N PRO A 289 -22.83 -15.57 -6.75
CA PRO A 289 -21.82 -16.58 -7.01
C PRO A 289 -20.70 -16.52 -5.97
N ALA A 290 -20.25 -17.71 -5.53
CA ALA A 290 -19.18 -17.82 -4.57
C ALA A 290 -17.91 -17.13 -5.08
N GLY A 291 -17.30 -16.32 -4.21
CA GLY A 291 -16.10 -15.58 -4.51
C GLY A 291 -15.11 -15.69 -3.37
N ILE A 292 -14.80 -14.55 -2.76
CA ILE A 292 -13.78 -14.43 -1.72
C ILE A 292 -14.43 -13.95 -0.41
N VAL A 293 -14.16 -14.67 0.68
CA VAL A 293 -14.34 -14.18 2.04
C VAL A 293 -12.98 -13.74 2.55
N ILE A 294 -12.84 -12.47 2.95
CA ILE A 294 -11.59 -11.97 3.56
C ILE A 294 -11.91 -11.25 4.86
N ILE A 295 -11.20 -11.59 5.93
CA ILE A 295 -11.50 -11.12 7.28
C ILE A 295 -10.22 -10.68 7.97
N ASN A 296 -10.26 -9.50 8.60
CA ASN A 296 -9.24 -9.03 9.55
C ASN A 296 -9.83 -9.00 10.97
N PRO A 297 -10.05 -10.19 11.58
CA PRO A 297 -10.65 -10.30 12.90
C PRO A 297 -9.75 -9.70 14.00
N PRO A 298 -10.27 -9.45 15.21
CA PRO A 298 -9.45 -9.10 16.36
C PRO A 298 -8.43 -10.22 16.69
N TYR A 299 -7.16 -9.88 16.82
CA TYR A 299 -6.08 -10.83 17.17
C TYR A 299 -5.19 -10.36 18.33
N GLY A 300 -5.55 -9.29 19.04
CA GLY A 300 -4.77 -8.77 20.17
C GLY A 300 -5.64 -8.36 21.36
N GLY A 301 -5.16 -8.60 22.57
CA GLY A 301 -5.88 -8.37 23.82
C GLY A 301 -5.08 -8.75 25.08
N ARG A 302 -5.60 -8.39 26.26
CA ARG A 302 -5.03 -8.82 27.57
C ARG A 302 -5.16 -10.33 27.73
N ILE A 303 -4.41 -10.95 28.67
CA ILE A 303 -4.41 -12.41 28.90
C ILE A 303 -5.84 -13.01 29.02
N GLY A 304 -6.79 -12.30 29.64
CA GLY A 304 -8.19 -12.74 29.77
C GLY A 304 -9.02 -12.74 28.47
N GLU A 305 -8.59 -12.02 27.43
CA GLU A 305 -9.29 -11.95 26.14
C GLU A 305 -8.93 -13.11 25.21
N ARG A 306 -7.87 -13.86 25.52
CA ARG A 306 -7.39 -14.94 24.66
C ARG A 306 -8.43 -16.05 24.46
N ASN A 307 -9.07 -16.52 25.53
CA ASN A 307 -10.09 -17.57 25.42
C ASN A 307 -11.28 -17.11 24.57
N MET A 308 -11.72 -15.86 24.73
CA MET A 308 -12.78 -15.27 23.92
C MET A 308 -12.39 -15.20 22.43
N LEU A 309 -11.11 -14.91 22.13
CA LEU A 309 -10.61 -14.97 20.76
C LEU A 309 -10.67 -16.39 20.20
N PHE A 310 -10.22 -17.42 20.93
CA PHE A 310 -10.33 -18.80 20.46
C PHE A 310 -11.79 -19.21 20.21
N SER A 311 -12.72 -18.84 21.09
CA SER A 311 -14.15 -19.07 20.87
C SER A 311 -14.69 -18.35 19.64
N LEU A 312 -14.31 -17.08 19.42
CA LEU A 312 -14.69 -16.32 18.23
C LEU A 312 -14.17 -16.99 16.95
N TYR A 313 -12.89 -17.37 16.91
CA TYR A 313 -12.30 -18.03 15.75
C TYR A 313 -12.92 -19.41 15.49
N GLY A 314 -13.24 -20.17 16.54
CA GLY A 314 -13.97 -21.44 16.43
C GLY A 314 -15.37 -21.26 15.83
N ALA A 315 -16.15 -20.30 16.34
CA ALA A 315 -17.48 -19.99 15.82
C ALA A 315 -17.43 -19.50 14.37
N MET A 316 -16.50 -18.58 14.07
CA MET A 316 -16.22 -18.11 12.70
C MET A 316 -15.91 -19.28 11.76
N GLY A 317 -14.99 -20.15 12.14
CA GLY A 317 -14.61 -21.31 11.34
C GLY A 317 -15.77 -22.28 11.13
N GLN A 318 -16.61 -22.48 12.14
CA GLN A 318 -17.81 -23.30 12.01
C GLN A 318 -18.80 -22.72 11.00
N THR A 319 -19.13 -21.43 11.10
CA THR A 319 -20.04 -20.76 10.16
C THR A 319 -19.51 -20.86 8.72
N LEU A 320 -18.24 -20.56 8.50
CA LEU A 320 -17.65 -20.56 7.17
C LEU A 320 -17.68 -21.97 6.55
N LYS A 321 -17.34 -23.02 7.30
CA LYS A 321 -17.40 -24.40 6.81
C LYS A 321 -18.80 -24.88 6.50
N THR A 322 -19.79 -24.52 7.31
CA THR A 322 -21.15 -25.03 7.13
C THR A 322 -21.91 -24.30 6.04
N ARG A 323 -21.69 -22.98 5.91
CA ARG A 323 -22.53 -22.10 5.08
C ARG A 323 -21.83 -21.53 3.84
N PHE A 324 -20.51 -21.31 3.88
CA PHE A 324 -19.76 -20.66 2.77
C PHE A 324 -19.05 -21.69 1.88
N LYS A 325 -19.73 -22.78 1.51
CA LYS A 325 -19.18 -23.81 0.60
C LYS A 325 -18.83 -23.21 -0.76
N GLY A 326 -17.68 -23.59 -1.32
CA GLY A 326 -17.19 -23.07 -2.60
C GLY A 326 -16.56 -21.67 -2.53
N TRP A 327 -16.53 -21.02 -1.36
CA TRP A 327 -15.87 -19.72 -1.20
C TRP A 327 -14.40 -19.90 -0.87
N LYS A 328 -13.54 -19.06 -1.46
CA LYS A 328 -12.14 -18.96 -1.04
C LYS A 328 -12.04 -18.08 0.20
N VAL A 329 -11.31 -18.50 1.23
CA VAL A 329 -11.23 -17.76 2.49
C VAL A 329 -9.82 -17.24 2.77
N GLY A 330 -9.73 -15.99 3.22
CA GLY A 330 -8.52 -15.38 3.78
C GLY A 330 -8.77 -14.82 5.18
N ILE A 331 -7.96 -15.24 6.16
CA ILE A 331 -8.04 -14.74 7.54
C ILE A 331 -6.69 -14.15 7.95
N LEU A 332 -6.74 -12.91 8.44
CA LEU A 332 -5.58 -12.19 8.93
C LEU A 332 -5.47 -12.32 10.46
N THR A 333 -4.32 -12.78 10.93
CA THR A 333 -4.03 -12.83 12.38
C THR A 333 -2.54 -12.78 12.66
N THR A 334 -2.18 -12.39 13.89
CA THR A 334 -0.80 -12.45 14.40
C THR A 334 -0.50 -13.77 15.13
N ASP A 335 -1.52 -14.60 15.40
CA ASP A 335 -1.39 -15.86 16.15
C ASP A 335 -1.90 -17.03 15.30
N GLY A 336 -0.99 -17.92 14.90
CA GLY A 336 -1.32 -19.13 14.13
C GLY A 336 -2.21 -20.12 14.89
N GLY A 337 -2.23 -20.08 16.22
CA GLY A 337 -3.16 -20.85 17.04
C GLY A 337 -4.61 -20.40 16.85
N LEU A 338 -4.84 -19.09 16.72
CA LEU A 338 -6.17 -18.55 16.41
C LEU A 338 -6.63 -18.99 15.02
N ALA A 339 -5.75 -18.93 14.02
CA ALA A 339 -6.08 -19.46 12.70
C ALA A 339 -6.44 -20.95 12.79
N LYS A 340 -5.63 -21.77 13.46
CA LYS A 340 -5.90 -23.21 13.64
C LYS A 340 -7.25 -23.47 14.32
N ALA A 341 -7.68 -22.62 15.25
CA ALA A 341 -8.95 -22.76 15.96
C ALA A 341 -10.18 -22.69 15.04
N THR A 342 -10.07 -22.06 13.86
CA THR A 342 -11.14 -22.06 12.85
C THR A 342 -11.40 -23.46 12.27
N GLY A 343 -10.39 -24.35 12.30
CA GLY A 343 -10.45 -25.66 11.67
C GLY A 343 -10.69 -25.61 10.17
N LEU A 344 -10.32 -24.51 9.50
CA LEU A 344 -10.36 -24.37 8.05
C LEU A 344 -9.15 -25.06 7.39
N PRO A 345 -9.28 -25.58 6.16
CA PRO A 345 -8.20 -26.23 5.43
C PRO A 345 -7.25 -25.19 4.81
N PHE A 346 -6.41 -24.57 5.63
CA PHE A 346 -5.47 -23.57 5.14
C PHE A 346 -4.33 -24.20 4.33
N LEU A 347 -3.98 -23.52 3.24
CA LEU A 347 -2.77 -23.72 2.47
C LEU A 347 -1.53 -23.36 3.30
N PRO A 348 -0.32 -23.76 2.85
CA PRO A 348 0.92 -23.33 3.47
C PRO A 348 0.96 -21.82 3.69
N SER A 349 1.31 -21.42 4.91
CA SER A 349 1.30 -20.02 5.31
C SER A 349 2.37 -19.23 4.56
N LEU A 350 2.01 -18.05 4.09
CA LEU A 350 2.95 -17.10 3.50
C LEU A 350 3.72 -16.34 4.61
N PRO A 351 4.87 -15.73 4.29
CA PRO A 351 5.62 -14.95 5.27
C PRO A 351 4.77 -13.81 5.88
N PRO A 352 4.93 -13.52 7.18
CA PRO A 352 4.11 -12.52 7.85
C PRO A 352 4.50 -11.10 7.46
N VAL A 353 3.48 -10.26 7.27
CA VAL A 353 3.58 -8.88 6.79
C VAL A 353 3.49 -7.88 7.95
N PRO A 354 4.38 -6.89 8.05
CA PRO A 354 4.28 -5.85 9.07
C PRO A 354 3.05 -4.96 8.91
N HIS A 355 2.27 -4.83 9.98
CA HIS A 355 1.09 -3.97 10.06
C HIS A 355 0.97 -3.34 11.45
N GLY A 356 1.11 -2.01 11.55
CA GLY A 356 0.92 -1.27 12.81
C GLY A 356 1.83 -1.71 13.96
N GLY A 357 3.08 -2.11 13.67
CA GLY A 357 4.03 -2.61 14.67
C GLY A 357 3.89 -4.10 15.02
N LYS A 358 2.88 -4.78 14.47
CA LYS A 358 2.70 -6.24 14.57
C LYS A 358 3.05 -6.90 13.24
N ARG A 359 3.22 -8.23 13.24
CA ARG A 359 3.41 -9.03 12.02
C ARG A 359 2.20 -9.94 11.85
N VAL A 360 1.45 -9.74 10.76
CA VAL A 360 0.19 -10.41 10.47
C VAL A 360 0.40 -11.40 9.32
N THR A 361 -0.17 -12.59 9.44
CA THR A 361 -0.15 -13.61 8.39
C THR A 361 -1.53 -13.69 7.74
N LEU A 362 -1.57 -13.76 6.40
CA LEU A 362 -2.77 -14.15 5.65
C LEU A 362 -2.84 -15.68 5.58
N HIS A 363 -3.75 -16.27 6.34
CA HIS A 363 -4.10 -17.69 6.24
C HIS A 363 -5.16 -17.86 5.17
N ARG A 364 -4.85 -18.61 4.13
CA ARG A 364 -5.67 -18.74 2.93
C ARG A 364 -6.09 -20.19 2.70
N SER A 365 -7.32 -20.41 2.26
CA SER A 365 -7.80 -21.73 1.82
C SER A 365 -8.02 -21.73 0.31
N ASP A 366 -8.11 -22.91 -0.28
CA ASP A 366 -8.87 -23.10 -1.53
C ASP A 366 -10.38 -22.96 -1.24
N PRO A 367 -11.26 -23.00 -2.26
CA PRO A 367 -12.71 -23.08 -2.04
C PRO A 367 -13.10 -24.13 -0.99
N LEU A 368 -13.90 -23.74 0.01
CA LEU A 368 -14.31 -24.58 1.14
C LEU A 368 -15.22 -25.76 0.78
#